data_AF-A0A950Y3T2-F1
#
_entry.id   AF-A0A950Y3T2-F1
#
_cell.length_a   1.000
_cell.length_b   1.000
_cell.length_c   1.000
_cell.angle_alpha   90.00
_cell.angle_beta   90.00
_cell.angle_gamma   90.00
#
_symmetry.space_group_name_H-M   'P 1'
#
loop_
_entity.id
_entity.type
_entity.pdbx_description
1 polymer ?
#
loop_
_entity_poly.entity_id
_entity_poly.type
_entity_poly.pdbx_seq_one_letter_code
_entity_poly.pdbx_strand_id
1 'polypeptide(L)'
;MTKKVALAYSGGLDTSIIIPWLKQHYNCEVVAVCGDIGQGGEELDGLKEKALKTGASEVHVEDMREEFVTDYLWKLVRSGAVYEHKYLLGTSIARPLLAKRQAEVALKTGCDALAHGCTGKGNDQVRFELTYKATAPHLKVIAPWREWDIVSREDAIEYAKVHNVPISQSTTKIYSRDRNIWHISHEGGELEDP
;
A
#
# COMPACT_ATOMS: atom_id res chain seq x y z
N MET A 1 -20.18 -12.87 -1.99
CA MET A 1 -19.40 -12.31 -3.11
C MET A 1 -18.91 -10.95 -2.68
N THR A 2 -17.64 -10.63 -2.92
CA THR A 2 -17.05 -9.31 -2.64
C THR A 2 -17.60 -8.30 -3.63
N LYS A 3 -18.25 -7.24 -3.15
CA LYS A 3 -18.90 -6.22 -3.99
C LYS A 3 -18.12 -4.91 -4.02
N LYS A 4 -17.46 -4.54 -2.92
CA LYS A 4 -16.75 -3.25 -2.82
C LYS A 4 -15.50 -3.42 -1.95
N VAL A 5 -14.34 -3.10 -2.52
CA VAL A 5 -13.02 -3.36 -1.92
C VAL A 5 -12.33 -2.05 -1.61
N ALA A 6 -11.80 -1.89 -0.39
CA ALA A 6 -10.88 -0.81 -0.07
C ALA A 6 -9.44 -1.26 -0.29
N LEU A 7 -8.75 -0.66 -1.26
CA LEU A 7 -7.36 -0.96 -1.63
C LEU A 7 -6.40 0.04 -0.97
N ALA A 8 -5.39 -0.45 -0.25
CA ALA A 8 -4.22 0.35 0.11
C ALA A 8 -3.48 0.75 -1.17
N TYR A 9 -3.50 2.03 -1.50
CA TYR A 9 -3.04 2.54 -2.79
C TYR A 9 -1.92 3.57 -2.61
N SER A 10 -0.75 3.26 -3.16
CA SER A 10 0.43 4.13 -3.11
C SER A 10 0.75 4.84 -4.44
N GLY A 11 -0.03 4.58 -5.50
CA GLY A 11 0.29 5.11 -6.84
C GLY A 11 1.43 4.37 -7.55
N GLY A 12 2.07 3.39 -6.89
CA GLY A 12 3.09 2.52 -7.49
C GLY A 12 2.54 1.61 -8.61
N LEU A 13 3.43 0.95 -9.34
CA LEU A 13 3.09 -0.02 -10.40
C LEU A 13 2.12 -1.07 -9.84
N ASP A 14 2.53 -1.76 -8.78
CA ASP A 14 1.80 -2.90 -8.21
C ASP A 14 0.40 -2.52 -7.77
N THR A 15 0.25 -1.49 -6.93
CA THR A 15 -1.08 -1.05 -6.47
C THR A 15 -1.95 -0.50 -7.59
N SER A 16 -1.35 0.00 -8.68
CA SER A 16 -2.12 0.47 -9.85
C SER A 16 -2.69 -0.67 -10.66
N ILE A 17 -1.94 -1.76 -10.87
CA ILE A 17 -2.47 -2.92 -11.60
C ILE A 17 -3.46 -3.75 -10.77
N ILE A 18 -3.43 -3.64 -9.45
CA ILE A 18 -4.41 -4.30 -8.58
C ILE A 18 -5.84 -3.79 -8.82
N ILE A 19 -6.03 -2.52 -9.17
CA ILE A 19 -7.37 -1.96 -9.42
C ILE A 19 -8.10 -2.73 -10.56
N PRO A 20 -7.58 -2.79 -11.80
CA PRO A 20 -8.23 -3.56 -12.87
C PRO A 20 -8.27 -5.06 -12.54
N TRP A 21 -7.26 -5.61 -11.85
CA TRP A 21 -7.26 -7.01 -11.45
C TRP A 21 -8.42 -7.36 -10.52
N LEU A 22 -8.67 -6.56 -9.48
CA LEU A 22 -9.81 -6.72 -8.57
C LEU A 22 -11.14 -6.65 -9.32
N LYS A 23 -11.27 -5.72 -10.27
CA LYS A 23 -12.48 -5.59 -11.08
C LYS A 23 -12.72 -6.82 -11.96
N GLN A 24 -11.67 -7.36 -12.57
CA GLN A 24 -11.78 -8.56 -13.42
C GLN A 24 -12.10 -9.83 -12.65
N HIS A 25 -11.45 -10.03 -11.50
CA HIS A 25 -11.54 -11.29 -10.76
C HIS A 25 -12.73 -11.33 -9.80
N TYR A 26 -13.11 -10.17 -9.25
CA TYR A 26 -14.17 -10.07 -8.26
C TYR A 26 -15.43 -9.34 -8.76
N ASN A 27 -15.39 -8.70 -9.93
CA ASN A 27 -16.49 -7.87 -10.45
C ASN A 27 -17.01 -6.87 -9.40
N CYS A 28 -16.07 -6.17 -8.75
CA CYS A 28 -16.33 -5.31 -7.60
C CYS A 28 -15.98 -3.83 -7.88
N GLU A 29 -16.55 -2.95 -7.07
CA GLU A 29 -16.10 -1.57 -6.95
C GLU A 29 -14.79 -1.49 -6.15
N VAL A 30 -13.91 -0.53 -6.48
CA VAL A 30 -12.63 -0.35 -5.79
C VAL A 30 -12.54 1.07 -5.25
N VAL A 31 -12.42 1.18 -3.92
CA VAL A 31 -12.10 2.42 -3.19
C VAL A 31 -10.60 2.45 -2.95
N ALA A 32 -9.88 3.39 -3.57
CA ALA A 32 -8.45 3.55 -3.35
C ALA A 32 -8.21 4.41 -2.09
N VAL A 33 -7.39 3.93 -1.16
CA VAL A 33 -7.06 4.64 0.09
C VAL A 33 -5.56 4.87 0.16
N CYS A 34 -5.17 6.13 0.20
CA CYS A 34 -3.79 6.58 0.34
C CYS A 34 -3.66 7.40 1.63
N GLY A 35 -2.58 7.16 2.37
CA GLY A 35 -2.24 7.94 3.55
C GLY A 35 -1.05 8.85 3.28
N ASP A 36 -1.18 10.14 3.53
CA ASP A 36 -0.02 11.05 3.59
C ASP A 36 0.61 10.95 4.99
N ILE A 37 1.79 10.34 5.03
CA ILE A 37 2.67 10.24 6.20
C ILE A 37 4.01 10.96 5.92
N GLY A 38 4.00 11.89 4.97
CA GLY A 38 5.12 12.72 4.52
C GLY A 38 6.14 12.01 3.63
N GLN A 39 5.66 11.15 2.74
CA GLN A 39 6.42 10.64 1.60
C GLN A 39 6.82 11.75 0.61
N GLY A 40 6.10 12.88 0.63
CA GLY A 40 6.39 14.08 -0.18
C GLY A 40 5.47 14.22 -1.40
N GLY A 41 5.44 15.45 -1.95
CA GLY A 41 4.51 15.83 -3.03
C GLY A 41 4.65 14.99 -4.29
N GLU A 42 5.87 14.61 -4.68
CA GLU A 42 6.11 13.82 -5.90
C GLU A 42 5.38 12.46 -5.93
N GLU A 43 5.08 11.87 -4.76
CA GLU A 43 4.35 10.61 -4.67
C GLU A 43 2.82 10.79 -4.61
N LEU A 44 2.35 11.97 -4.22
CA LEU A 44 0.92 12.29 -4.07
C LEU A 44 0.34 13.06 -5.26
N ASP A 45 1.18 13.80 -5.98
CA ASP A 45 0.79 14.60 -7.13
C ASP A 45 0.23 13.71 -8.26
N GLY A 46 -0.99 13.99 -8.69
CA GLY A 46 -1.69 13.21 -9.72
C GLY A 46 -2.15 11.80 -9.28
N LEU A 47 -1.92 11.39 -8.03
CA LEU A 47 -2.28 10.06 -7.52
C LEU A 47 -3.78 9.80 -7.61
N LYS A 48 -4.60 10.81 -7.25
CA LYS A 48 -6.06 10.71 -7.31
C LYS A 48 -6.57 10.51 -8.73
N GLU A 49 -6.09 11.32 -9.67
CA GLU A 49 -6.46 11.26 -11.07
C GLU A 49 -6.03 9.94 -11.70
N LYS A 50 -4.84 9.46 -11.33
CA LYS A 50 -4.32 8.16 -11.74
C LYS A 50 -5.24 7.03 -11.28
N ALA A 51 -5.57 6.95 -9.99
CA ALA A 51 -6.45 5.91 -9.45
C ALA A 51 -7.83 5.87 -10.14
N LEU A 52 -8.44 7.04 -10.36
CA LEU A 52 -9.72 7.16 -11.08
C LEU A 52 -9.62 6.70 -12.53
N LYS A 53 -8.59 7.15 -13.27
CA LYS A 53 -8.32 6.71 -14.66
C LYS A 53 -8.10 5.21 -14.77
N THR A 54 -7.46 4.62 -13.76
CA THR A 54 -7.21 3.18 -13.68
C THR A 54 -8.46 2.38 -13.28
N GLY A 55 -9.51 3.04 -12.77
CA GLY A 55 -10.83 2.45 -12.60
C GLY A 55 -11.33 2.33 -11.16
N ALA A 56 -10.70 3.02 -10.20
CA ALA A 56 -11.26 3.19 -8.85
C ALA A 56 -12.58 4.00 -8.91
N SER A 57 -13.56 3.65 -8.09
CA SER A 57 -14.83 4.38 -7.97
C SER A 57 -14.72 5.57 -7.03
N GLU A 58 -13.92 5.44 -5.96
CA GLU A 58 -13.66 6.48 -4.97
C GLU A 58 -12.17 6.50 -4.62
N VAL A 59 -11.66 7.67 -4.24
CA VAL A 59 -10.25 7.83 -3.82
C VAL A 59 -10.19 8.72 -2.58
N HIS A 60 -9.58 8.18 -1.53
CA HIS A 60 -9.31 8.85 -0.26
C HIS A 60 -7.82 9.10 -0.14
N VAL A 61 -7.43 10.37 0.04
CA VAL A 61 -6.06 10.76 0.39
C VAL A 61 -6.15 11.45 1.74
N GLU A 62 -5.73 10.74 2.78
CA GLU A 62 -5.90 11.16 4.18
C GLU A 62 -4.58 11.71 4.71
N ASP A 63 -4.56 12.97 5.14
CA ASP A 63 -3.41 13.54 5.86
C ASP A 63 -3.32 12.94 7.26
N MET A 64 -2.28 12.16 7.49
CA MET A 64 -2.02 11.48 8.75
C MET A 64 -0.67 11.87 9.34
N ARG A 65 -0.04 12.95 8.85
CA ARG A 65 1.31 13.34 9.30
C ARG A 65 1.33 13.65 10.79
N GLU A 66 0.36 14.41 11.27
CA GLU A 66 0.26 14.75 12.69
C GLU A 66 0.00 13.51 13.56
N GLU A 67 -1.00 12.68 13.22
CA GLU A 67 -1.29 11.41 13.92
C GLU A 67 -0.05 10.48 13.91
N PHE A 68 0.66 10.42 12.79
CA PHE A 68 1.88 9.61 12.70
C PHE A 68 2.95 10.08 13.67
N VAL A 69 3.19 11.39 13.79
CA VAL A 69 4.14 11.93 14.77
C VAL A 69 3.67 11.68 16.20
N THR A 70 2.44 12.09 16.52
CA THR A 70 1.94 12.18 17.89
C THR A 70 1.65 10.80 18.49
N ASP A 71 1.00 9.93 17.72
CA ASP A 71 0.49 8.65 18.22
C ASP A 71 1.39 7.46 17.92
N TYR A 72 2.38 7.60 17.04
CA TYR A 72 3.27 6.50 16.63
C TYR A 72 4.73 6.84 16.91
N LEU A 73 5.28 7.89 16.28
CA LEU A 73 6.70 8.20 16.38
C LEU A 73 7.12 8.62 17.79
N TRP A 74 6.34 9.45 18.49
CA TRP A 74 6.67 9.79 19.88
C TRP A 74 6.61 8.59 20.83
N LYS A 75 5.78 7.57 20.54
CA LYS A 75 5.78 6.31 21.31
C LYS A 75 7.04 5.50 21.00
N LEU A 76 7.46 5.46 19.73
CA LEU A 76 8.69 4.79 19.30
C LEU A 76 9.94 5.45 19.90
N VAL A 77 10.03 6.79 19.91
CA VAL A 77 11.15 7.52 20.52
C VAL A 77 11.23 7.23 22.01
N ARG A 78 10.09 7.28 22.73
CA ARG A 78 10.04 7.01 24.17
C ARG A 78 10.44 5.58 24.54
N SER A 79 10.16 4.60 23.68
CA SER A 79 10.57 3.21 23.94
C SER A 79 12.06 2.98 23.72
N GLY A 80 12.74 3.87 22.97
CA GLY A 80 14.13 3.67 22.57
C GLY A 80 14.34 2.43 21.69
N ALA A 81 13.28 1.94 21.03
CA ALA A 81 13.33 0.69 20.30
C ALA A 81 14.22 0.80 19.07
N VAL A 82 15.19 -0.11 18.99
CA VAL A 82 16.05 -0.31 17.82
C VAL A 82 16.05 -1.80 17.50
N TYR A 83 15.51 -2.16 16.35
CA TYR A 83 15.43 -3.55 15.92
C TYR A 83 16.81 -4.05 15.50
N GLU A 84 17.21 -5.20 16.05
CA GLU A 84 18.54 -5.82 15.82
C GLU A 84 19.71 -4.83 16.02
N HIS A 85 19.52 -3.86 16.93
CA HIS A 85 20.50 -2.80 17.24
C HIS A 85 20.94 -1.93 16.06
N LYS A 86 20.22 -1.96 14.92
CA LYS A 86 20.54 -1.18 13.72
C LYS A 86 19.36 -0.43 13.14
N TYR A 87 18.17 -1.03 13.15
CA TYR A 87 17.03 -0.53 12.39
C TYR A 87 16.05 0.25 13.26
N LEU A 88 15.80 1.51 12.89
CA LEU A 88 14.95 2.46 13.63
C LEU A 88 13.45 2.34 13.30
N LEU A 89 13.01 1.16 12.82
CA LEU A 89 11.59 0.79 12.70
C LEU A 89 10.71 1.70 11.82
N GLY A 90 11.29 2.55 10.97
CA GLY A 90 10.55 3.59 10.25
C GLY A 90 9.51 3.07 9.24
N THR A 91 9.78 1.93 8.63
CA THR A 91 8.85 1.20 7.74
C THR A 91 7.76 0.60 8.62
N SER A 92 8.16 -0.25 9.57
CA SER A 92 7.25 -1.03 10.42
C SER A 92 6.24 -0.20 11.20
N ILE A 93 6.65 0.95 11.74
CA ILE A 93 5.80 1.76 12.63
C ILE A 93 4.68 2.47 11.88
N ALA A 94 4.83 2.72 10.58
CA ALA A 94 3.82 3.36 9.75
C ALA A 94 2.67 2.42 9.35
N ARG A 95 2.92 1.11 9.21
CA ARG A 95 1.94 0.15 8.65
C ARG A 95 0.67 0.05 9.47
N PRO A 96 0.71 -0.02 10.81
CA PRO A 96 -0.52 -0.09 11.60
C PRO A 96 -1.38 1.18 11.46
N LEU A 97 -0.80 2.36 11.26
CA LEU A 97 -1.56 3.59 10.99
C LEU A 97 -2.27 3.51 9.63
N LEU A 98 -1.53 3.18 8.58
CA LEU A 98 -2.07 3.05 7.21
C LEU A 98 -3.19 2.00 7.14
N ALA A 99 -2.95 0.82 7.72
CA ALA A 99 -3.90 -0.29 7.73
C ALA A 99 -5.16 0.04 8.55
N LYS A 100 -5.01 0.69 9.70
CA LYS A 100 -6.14 1.17 10.52
C LYS A 100 -6.98 2.17 9.74
N ARG A 101 -6.37 3.19 9.14
CA ARG A 101 -7.09 4.22 8.38
C ARG A 101 -7.84 3.62 7.19
N GLN A 102 -7.20 2.70 6.47
CA GLN A 102 -7.86 1.98 5.37
C GLN A 102 -9.08 1.18 5.86
N ALA A 103 -8.97 0.46 6.98
CA ALA A 103 -10.09 -0.26 7.56
C ALA A 103 -11.24 0.69 7.96
N GLU A 104 -10.94 1.84 8.54
CA GLU A 104 -11.95 2.85 8.87
C GLU A 104 -12.65 3.41 7.62
N VAL A 105 -11.89 3.69 6.55
CA VAL A 105 -12.47 4.13 5.26
C VAL A 105 -13.33 3.04 4.66
N ALA A 106 -12.88 1.77 4.69
CA ALA A 106 -13.65 0.63 4.21
C ALA A 106 -15.01 0.53 4.91
N LEU A 107 -15.03 0.64 6.24
CA LEU A 107 -16.27 0.61 7.03
C LEU A 107 -17.18 1.80 6.70
N LYS A 108 -16.62 3.01 6.57
CA LYS A 108 -17.38 4.23 6.24
C LYS A 108 -17.99 4.19 4.83
N THR A 109 -17.31 3.56 3.88
CA THR A 109 -17.71 3.52 2.46
C THR A 109 -18.51 2.27 2.08
N GLY A 110 -18.77 1.39 3.06
CA GLY A 110 -19.54 0.16 2.86
C GLY A 110 -18.79 -0.94 2.11
N CYS A 111 -17.45 -0.93 2.16
CA CYS A 111 -16.65 -2.02 1.61
C CYS A 111 -16.87 -3.32 2.41
N ASP A 112 -16.85 -4.45 1.70
CA ASP A 112 -16.94 -5.79 2.28
C ASP A 112 -15.60 -6.56 2.25
N ALA A 113 -14.55 -5.93 1.71
CA ALA A 113 -13.19 -6.44 1.76
C ALA A 113 -12.12 -5.33 1.79
N LEU A 114 -10.93 -5.71 2.26
CA LEU A 114 -9.70 -4.94 2.26
C LEU A 114 -8.70 -5.60 1.31
N ALA A 115 -7.95 -4.80 0.57
CA ALA A 115 -6.86 -5.27 -0.29
C ALA A 115 -5.56 -4.49 -0.05
N HIS A 116 -4.42 -5.17 -0.20
CA HIS A 116 -3.10 -4.54 -0.12
C HIS A 116 -2.13 -5.11 -1.17
N GLY A 117 -1.14 -4.30 -1.53
CA GLY A 117 -0.11 -4.66 -2.52
C GLY A 117 1.17 -5.28 -1.95
N CYS A 118 1.20 -5.65 -0.66
CA CYS A 118 2.38 -6.29 -0.07
C CYS A 118 2.67 -7.65 -0.72
N THR A 119 3.94 -7.93 -0.98
CA THR A 119 4.37 -9.23 -1.52
C THR A 119 4.25 -10.34 -0.47
N GLY A 120 4.19 -11.60 -0.94
CA GLY A 120 4.16 -12.78 -0.07
C GLY A 120 5.47 -13.08 0.69
N LYS A 121 6.56 -12.36 0.41
CA LYS A 121 7.89 -12.58 1.02
C LYS A 121 8.23 -11.56 2.10
N GLY A 122 7.59 -10.38 2.08
CA GLY A 122 7.92 -9.27 2.98
C GLY A 122 7.18 -9.31 4.31
N ASN A 123 7.67 -8.51 5.27
CA ASN A 123 7.06 -8.36 6.59
C ASN A 123 5.75 -7.55 6.58
N ASP A 124 5.54 -6.72 5.54
CA ASP A 124 4.42 -5.78 5.50
C ASP A 124 3.05 -6.45 5.41
N GLN A 125 2.94 -7.62 4.75
CA GLN A 125 1.70 -8.38 4.73
C GLN A 125 1.24 -8.73 6.16
N VAL A 126 2.16 -9.11 7.05
CA VAL A 126 1.85 -9.46 8.43
C VAL A 126 1.39 -8.22 9.20
N ARG A 127 2.08 -7.09 9.00
CA ARG A 127 1.77 -5.82 9.69
C ARG A 127 0.38 -5.30 9.30
N PHE A 128 0.05 -5.32 8.00
CA PHE A 128 -1.26 -4.93 7.51
C PHE A 128 -2.36 -5.89 8.00
N GLU A 129 -2.19 -7.19 7.79
CA GLU A 129 -3.23 -8.18 8.11
C GLU A 129 -3.49 -8.33 9.60
N LEU A 130 -2.46 -8.23 10.44
CA LEU A 130 -2.66 -8.22 11.89
C LEU A 130 -3.46 -6.99 12.32
N THR A 131 -3.19 -5.84 11.71
CA THR A 131 -3.95 -4.61 11.99
C THR A 131 -5.39 -4.75 11.51
N TYR A 132 -5.64 -5.28 10.31
CA TYR A 132 -6.99 -5.54 9.81
C TYR A 132 -7.78 -6.47 10.74
N LYS A 133 -7.15 -7.54 11.23
CA LYS A 133 -7.77 -8.44 12.21
C LYS A 133 -8.12 -7.72 13.51
N ALA A 134 -7.31 -6.74 13.93
CA ALA A 134 -7.58 -5.96 15.12
C ALA A 134 -8.69 -4.90 14.92
N THR A 135 -8.80 -4.31 13.72
CA THR A 135 -9.69 -3.16 13.46
C THR A 135 -11.00 -3.53 12.78
N ALA A 136 -10.98 -4.49 11.85
CA ALA A 136 -12.12 -4.92 11.06
C ALA A 136 -12.07 -6.44 10.76
N PRO A 137 -12.10 -7.31 11.79
CA PRO A 137 -11.92 -8.76 11.64
C PRO A 137 -12.97 -9.45 10.76
N HIS A 138 -14.11 -8.80 10.51
CA HIS A 138 -15.20 -9.31 9.70
C HIS A 138 -15.03 -9.04 8.20
N LEU A 139 -14.12 -8.14 7.81
CA LEU A 139 -13.84 -7.85 6.40
C LEU A 139 -12.91 -8.92 5.83
N LYS A 140 -13.23 -9.39 4.62
CA LYS A 140 -12.33 -10.29 3.89
C LYS A 140 -11.04 -9.54 3.54
N VAL A 141 -9.89 -10.19 3.69
CA VAL A 141 -8.61 -9.67 3.16
C VAL A 141 -8.32 -10.32 1.82
N ILE A 142 -7.94 -9.51 0.83
CA ILE A 142 -7.51 -9.92 -0.50
C ILE A 142 -6.06 -9.48 -0.68
N ALA A 143 -5.19 -10.40 -1.08
CA ALA A 143 -3.78 -10.12 -1.31
C ALA A 143 -3.37 -10.63 -2.70
N PRO A 144 -3.46 -9.79 -3.74
CA PRO A 144 -3.25 -10.20 -5.12
C PRO A 144 -1.93 -10.92 -5.37
N TRP A 145 -0.85 -10.50 -4.72
CA TRP A 145 0.47 -11.17 -4.79
C TRP A 145 0.50 -12.63 -4.33
N ARG A 146 -0.57 -13.12 -3.68
CA ARG A 146 -0.74 -14.52 -3.27
C ARG A 146 -1.83 -15.25 -4.06
N GLU A 147 -2.51 -14.56 -4.98
CA GLU A 147 -3.66 -15.06 -5.73
C GLU A 147 -3.45 -15.04 -7.25
N TRP A 148 -2.71 -14.06 -7.77
CA TRP A 148 -2.51 -13.87 -9.22
C TRP A 148 -1.31 -14.65 -9.78
N ASP A 149 -1.18 -14.63 -11.11
CA ASP A 149 -0.07 -15.27 -11.84
C ASP A 149 1.07 -14.29 -12.20
N ILE A 150 1.01 -13.04 -11.74
CA ILE A 150 2.05 -12.02 -11.99
C ILE A 150 3.22 -12.28 -11.04
N VAL A 151 4.37 -12.68 -11.58
CA VAL A 151 5.54 -13.12 -10.78
C VAL A 151 6.76 -12.22 -10.95
N SER A 152 6.77 -11.34 -11.95
CA SER A 152 7.88 -10.42 -12.24
C SER A 152 7.41 -8.98 -12.46
N ARG A 153 8.37 -8.05 -12.44
CA ARG A 153 8.12 -6.64 -12.78
C ARG A 153 7.72 -6.50 -14.25
N GLU A 154 8.30 -7.30 -15.11
CA GLU A 154 8.00 -7.37 -16.54
C GLU A 154 6.55 -7.78 -16.76
N ASP A 155 6.07 -8.80 -16.05
CA ASP A 155 4.66 -9.22 -16.09
C ASP A 155 3.74 -8.09 -15.63
N ALA A 156 4.10 -7.39 -14.54
CA ALA A 156 3.32 -6.27 -14.03
C ALA A 156 3.26 -5.10 -15.03
N ILE A 157 4.37 -4.80 -15.71
CA ILE A 157 4.42 -3.78 -16.77
C ILE A 157 3.57 -4.20 -17.97
N GLU A 158 3.64 -5.47 -18.38
CA GLU A 158 2.84 -5.96 -19.50
C GLU A 158 1.35 -5.96 -19.17
N TYR A 159 0.98 -6.41 -17.97
CA TYR A 159 -0.39 -6.31 -17.47
C TYR A 159 -0.87 -4.85 -17.44
N ALA A 160 -0.03 -3.91 -16.98
CA ALA A 160 -0.35 -2.48 -17.02
C ALA A 160 -0.64 -1.99 -18.46
N LYS A 161 0.16 -2.38 -19.46
CA LYS A 161 -0.07 -2.02 -20.87
C LYS A 161 -1.38 -2.57 -21.41
N VAL A 162 -1.63 -3.88 -21.23
CA VAL A 162 -2.85 -4.55 -21.69
C VAL A 162 -4.10 -3.87 -21.14
N HIS A 163 -4.03 -3.35 -19.91
CA HIS A 163 -5.14 -2.70 -19.22
C HIS A 163 -5.11 -1.16 -19.29
N ASN A 164 -4.23 -0.57 -20.12
CA ASN A 164 -4.07 0.87 -20.29
C ASN A 164 -3.86 1.63 -18.96
N VAL A 165 -3.15 1.03 -18.01
CA VAL A 165 -2.82 1.64 -16.72
C VAL A 165 -1.67 2.64 -16.92
N PRO A 166 -1.85 3.93 -16.63
CA PRO A 166 -0.79 4.92 -16.79
C PRO A 166 0.31 4.70 -15.75
N ILE A 167 1.47 4.19 -16.17
CA ILE A 167 2.63 3.95 -15.31
C ILE A 167 3.81 4.83 -15.74
N SER A 168 4.56 5.36 -14.77
CA SER A 168 5.80 6.11 -15.00
C SER A 168 7.05 5.24 -14.84
N GLN A 169 6.86 4.03 -14.32
CA GLN A 169 7.90 3.06 -14.03
C GLN A 169 8.43 2.42 -15.32
N SER A 170 9.74 2.52 -15.50
CA SER A 170 10.50 1.74 -16.47
C SER A 170 11.11 0.50 -15.81
N THR A 171 11.73 -0.35 -16.63
CA THR A 171 12.59 -1.47 -16.19
C THR A 171 13.89 -0.99 -15.53
N THR A 172 14.21 0.31 -15.56
CA THR A 172 15.52 0.85 -15.15
C THR A 172 15.58 1.47 -13.76
N LYS A 173 14.44 1.73 -13.10
CA LYS A 173 14.42 2.07 -11.67
C LYS A 173 14.54 0.78 -10.84
N ILE A 174 15.78 0.43 -10.51
CA ILE A 174 16.13 -0.85 -9.87
C ILE A 174 15.93 -0.91 -8.35
N TYR A 175 15.91 0.24 -7.66
CA TYR A 175 15.75 0.27 -6.21
C TYR A 175 14.29 0.42 -5.80
N SER A 176 13.83 -0.45 -4.90
CA SER A 176 12.59 -0.28 -4.14
C SER A 176 12.86 0.70 -2.99
N ARG A 177 11.96 1.66 -2.80
CA ARG A 177 12.09 2.71 -1.80
C ARG A 177 10.75 2.93 -1.10
N ASP A 178 10.80 3.11 0.21
CA ASP A 178 9.66 3.51 1.01
C ASP A 178 10.08 4.71 1.87
N ARG A 179 9.32 5.80 1.80
CA ARG A 179 9.63 7.08 2.44
C ARG A 179 8.45 7.54 3.27
N ASN A 180 8.75 8.13 4.42
CA ASN A 180 7.83 8.92 5.21
C ASN A 180 8.61 10.03 5.94
N ILE A 181 7.92 10.86 6.74
CA ILE A 181 8.57 11.93 7.54
C ILE A 181 9.69 11.45 8.46
N TRP A 182 9.73 10.15 8.80
CA TRP A 182 10.68 9.60 9.76
C TRP A 182 11.92 8.98 9.09
N HIS A 183 11.76 8.36 7.92
CA HIS A 183 12.85 7.64 7.27
C HIS A 183 12.64 7.46 5.76
N ILE A 184 13.70 7.00 5.11
CA ILE A 184 13.64 6.39 3.79
C ILE A 184 14.37 5.04 3.83
N SER A 185 13.72 3.98 3.34
CA SER A 185 14.34 2.68 3.11
C SER A 185 14.71 2.52 1.63
N HIS A 186 15.74 1.69 1.39
CA HIS A 186 16.21 1.32 0.06
C HIS A 186 16.51 -0.17 0.07
N GLU A 187 16.03 -0.89 -0.94
CA GLU A 187 16.27 -2.33 -1.10
C GLU A 187 16.33 -2.71 -2.59
N GLY A 188 16.79 -3.92 -2.87
CA GLY A 188 16.86 -4.49 -4.21
C GLY A 188 18.10 -4.08 -5.00
N GLY A 189 18.28 -4.73 -6.15
CA GLY A 189 19.40 -4.47 -7.06
C GLY A 189 20.75 -4.81 -6.41
N GLU A 190 21.75 -3.95 -6.62
CA GLU A 190 23.11 -4.14 -6.11
C GLU A 190 23.20 -4.19 -4.57
N LEU A 191 22.17 -3.72 -3.85
CA LEU A 191 22.13 -3.76 -2.38
C LEU A 191 21.84 -5.16 -1.82
N GLU A 192 21.48 -6.13 -2.66
CA GLU A 192 21.26 -7.52 -2.23
C GLU A 192 22.55 -8.34 -2.09
N ASP A 193 23.70 -7.80 -2.53
CA ASP A 193 25.03 -8.42 -2.39
C ASP A 193 25.83 -7.70 -1.25
N PRO A 194 25.91 -8.28 -0.03
CA PRO A 194 26.41 -7.61 1.18
C PRO A 194 27.93 -7.58 1.37
#